data_AF-A0A6B3C7Z8-F1
#
_entry.id   AF-A0A6B3C7Z8-F1
#
_cell.length_a   1.000
_cell.length_b   1.000
_cell.length_c   1.000
_cell.angle_alpha   90.00
_cell.angle_beta   90.00
_cell.angle_gamma   90.00
#
_symmetry.space_group_name_H-M   'P 1'
#
loop_
_entity.id
_entity.type
_entity.pdbx_description
1 polymer ?
#
loop_
_entity_poly.entity_id
_entity_poly.type
_entity_poly.pdbx_seq_one_letter_code
_entity_poly.pdbx_strand_id
1 'polypeptide(L)'
;MRRFLPSERGCAPTLNLASAPTEAIGVSVNSTPVDVTDLVVEHLPIVGYNVSEILHRVPPTVSRDELASAGALALVLAARAYDPSTNVPFARYATLRIKGALLDELRSMDWASRGARRRSR
;
A
#
# COMPACT_ATOMS: atom_id res chain seq x y z
N MET A 1 67.87 -25.65 6.19
CA MET A 1 67.88 -24.54 5.21
C MET A 1 66.49 -23.92 5.21
N ARG A 2 66.39 -22.67 5.68
CA ARG A 2 65.31 -21.68 5.49
C ARG A 2 63.83 -22.12 5.66
N ARG A 3 63.27 -21.67 6.79
CA ARG A 3 62.14 -20.70 6.86
C ARG A 3 60.75 -21.18 6.42
N PHE A 4 59.85 -21.38 7.38
CA PHE A 4 58.44 -21.00 7.23
C PHE A 4 57.88 -20.55 8.60
N LEU A 5 57.54 -19.26 8.69
CA LEU A 5 56.88 -18.62 9.83
C LEU A 5 55.34 -18.83 9.74
N PRO A 6 54.59 -18.54 10.83
CA PRO A 6 53.24 -19.01 11.09
C PRO A 6 52.16 -18.08 10.49
N SER A 7 50.93 -18.57 10.40
CA SER A 7 49.75 -17.72 10.15
C SER A 7 48.48 -18.43 10.63
N GLU A 8 48.05 -18.04 11.84
CA GLU A 8 46.73 -17.45 12.10
C GLU A 8 45.62 -17.84 11.09
N ARG A 9 44.74 -18.76 11.46
CA ARG A 9 43.33 -18.76 11.02
C ARG A 9 42.50 -19.21 12.23
N GLY A 10 41.99 -18.28 13.03
CA GLY A 10 40.68 -17.65 12.77
C GLY A 10 39.59 -18.62 13.23
N CYS A 11 39.21 -18.63 14.50
CA CYS A 11 38.19 -17.73 15.05
C CYS A 11 36.94 -17.68 14.14
N ALA A 12 36.12 -18.71 14.21
CA ALA A 12 34.72 -18.62 13.79
C ALA A 12 33.90 -18.43 15.08
N PRO A 13 33.37 -17.24 15.37
CA PRO A 13 32.42 -17.07 16.46
C PRO A 13 31.11 -17.76 16.06
N THR A 14 30.59 -18.57 16.97
CA THR A 14 29.25 -19.13 16.94
C THR A 14 28.25 -17.97 16.80
N LEU A 15 27.67 -17.79 15.61
CA LEU A 15 26.63 -16.78 15.38
C LEU A 15 25.39 -17.17 16.19
N ASN A 16 25.33 -16.62 17.40
CA ASN A 16 24.17 -16.62 18.26
C ASN A 16 23.10 -15.74 17.60
N LEU A 17 22.12 -16.37 16.95
CA LEU A 17 20.99 -15.69 16.30
C LEU A 17 19.88 -15.36 17.31
N ALA A 18 20.25 -14.80 18.47
CA ALA A 18 19.32 -14.37 19.50
C ALA A 18 19.44 -12.86 19.67
N SER A 19 18.67 -12.10 18.87
CA SER A 19 18.03 -10.83 19.25
C SER A 19 17.58 -10.08 18.01
N ALA A 20 16.32 -10.26 17.63
CA ALA A 20 15.58 -9.16 17.04
C ALA A 20 14.41 -8.89 18.00
N PRO A 21 14.46 -7.81 18.82
CA PRO A 21 13.23 -7.30 19.39
C PRO A 21 12.41 -6.80 18.21
N THR A 22 11.39 -7.54 17.80
CA THR A 22 10.36 -7.00 16.90
C THR A 22 9.63 -5.97 17.73
N GLU A 23 10.15 -4.73 17.74
CA GLU A 23 9.55 -3.58 18.40
C GLU A 23 8.09 -3.53 17.96
N ALA A 24 7.22 -3.84 18.91
CA ALA A 24 5.81 -3.63 18.81
C ALA A 24 5.62 -2.16 18.42
N ILE A 25 5.10 -1.96 17.21
CA ILE A 25 4.69 -0.66 16.72
C ILE A 25 3.55 -0.19 17.63
N GLY A 26 3.91 0.55 18.68
CA GLY A 26 3.00 1.22 19.58
C GLY A 26 2.39 2.43 18.87
N VAL A 27 1.40 2.19 18.02
CA VAL A 27 0.56 3.27 17.50
C VAL A 27 -0.42 3.65 18.61
N SER A 28 -0.03 4.67 19.38
CA SER A 28 -0.89 5.35 20.35
C SER A 28 -1.96 6.14 19.59
N VAL A 29 -3.12 5.53 19.30
CA VAL A 29 -4.29 6.21 18.73
C VAL A 29 -5.04 6.92 19.86
N ASN A 30 -4.57 8.11 20.24
CA ASN A 30 -5.33 8.98 21.13
C ASN A 30 -6.03 10.06 20.28
N SER A 31 -7.27 9.82 19.83
CA SER A 31 -8.21 10.84 19.34
C SER A 31 -9.64 10.28 19.21
N THR A 32 -10.60 10.75 20.02
CA THR A 32 -12.05 10.54 19.85
C THR A 32 -12.71 11.78 19.20
N PRO A 33 -13.87 11.74 18.49
CA PRO A 33 -14.87 10.67 18.42
C PRO A 33 -15.30 10.36 16.97
N VAL A 34 -14.42 9.80 16.14
CA VAL A 34 -14.75 8.82 15.10
C VAL A 34 -13.45 8.07 14.89
N ASP A 35 -13.38 6.79 15.27
CA ASP A 35 -12.11 6.08 15.12
C ASP A 35 -11.82 5.95 13.62
N VAL A 36 -10.69 6.53 13.19
CA VAL A 36 -10.20 6.43 11.81
C VAL A 36 -10.14 4.96 11.40
N THR A 37 -9.81 4.09 12.36
CA THR A 37 -9.76 2.65 12.18
C THR A 37 -11.14 2.07 11.85
N ASP A 38 -12.17 2.47 12.59
CA ASP A 38 -13.55 2.00 12.36
C ASP A 38 -14.07 2.46 10.99
N LEU A 39 -13.83 3.72 10.62
CA LEU A 39 -14.20 4.24 9.29
C LEU A 39 -13.54 3.46 8.17
N VAL A 40 -12.26 3.12 8.32
CA VAL A 40 -11.54 2.32 7.33
C VAL A 40 -12.16 0.93 7.24
N VAL A 41 -12.34 0.24 8.37
CA VAL A 41 -12.84 -1.14 8.42
C VAL A 41 -14.24 -1.25 7.81
N GLU A 42 -15.15 -0.33 8.16
CA GLU A 42 -16.52 -0.31 7.62
C GLU A 42 -16.54 -0.11 6.10
N HIS A 43 -15.59 0.66 5.56
CA HIS A 43 -15.56 1.06 4.15
C HIS A 43 -14.54 0.27 3.29
N LEU A 44 -13.88 -0.74 3.85
CA LEU A 44 -13.01 -1.66 3.09
C LEU A 44 -13.69 -2.27 1.85
N PRO A 45 -14.98 -2.68 1.87
CA PRO A 45 -15.63 -3.27 0.70
C PRO A 45 -15.68 -2.33 -0.52
N ILE A 46 -15.70 -1.01 -0.31
CA ILE A 46 -15.68 -0.01 -1.39
C ILE A 46 -14.39 -0.13 -2.21
N VAL A 47 -13.25 -0.43 -1.57
CA VAL A 47 -11.98 -0.61 -2.29
C VAL A 47 -12.09 -1.77 -3.27
N GLY A 48 -12.59 -2.93 -2.78
CA GLY A 48 -12.76 -4.13 -3.61
C GLY A 48 -13.69 -3.90 -4.81
N TYR A 49 -14.79 -3.18 -4.60
CA TYR A 49 -15.71 -2.82 -5.68
C TYR A 49 -15.04 -1.94 -6.74
N ASN A 50 -14.34 -0.88 -6.33
CA ASN A 50 -13.69 0.05 -7.26
C ASN A 50 -12.54 -0.62 -8.04
N VAL A 51 -11.74 -1.47 -7.38
CA VAL A 51 -10.68 -2.25 -8.03
C VAL A 51 -11.28 -3.18 -9.08
N SER A 52 -12.37 -3.88 -8.74
CA SER A 52 -13.10 -4.73 -9.68
C SER A 52 -13.61 -3.92 -10.87
N GLU A 53 -14.29 -2.79 -10.64
CA GLU A 53 -14.81 -1.91 -11.71
C GLU A 53 -13.70 -1.49 -12.70
N ILE A 54 -12.51 -1.16 -12.19
CA ILE A 54 -11.37 -0.76 -13.02
C ILE A 54 -10.81 -1.96 -13.79
N LEU A 55 -10.60 -3.11 -13.15
CA LEU A 55 -10.03 -4.30 -13.79
C LEU A 55 -10.83 -4.76 -15.02
N HIS A 56 -12.16 -4.56 -15.04
CA HIS A 56 -12.99 -4.86 -16.21
C HIS A 56 -12.68 -3.97 -17.44
N ARG A 57 -12.00 -2.82 -17.24
CA ARG A 57 -11.72 -1.82 -18.27
C ARG A 57 -10.25 -1.78 -18.71
N VAL A 58 -9.37 -2.50 -18.01
CA VAL A 58 -7.93 -2.55 -18.31
C VAL A 58 -7.48 -3.94 -18.77
N PRO A 59 -6.32 -4.03 -19.48
CA PRO A 59 -5.76 -5.31 -19.91
C PRO A 59 -5.39 -6.21 -18.72
N PRO A 60 -5.28 -7.53 -18.93
CA PRO A 60 -4.92 -8.49 -17.87
C PRO A 60 -3.48 -8.37 -17.36
N THR A 61 -2.67 -7.49 -17.95
CA THR A 61 -1.31 -7.18 -17.48
C THR A 61 -1.29 -6.42 -16.16
N VAL A 62 -2.43 -5.82 -15.77
CA VAL A 62 -2.55 -5.08 -14.50
C VAL A 62 -2.88 -6.06 -13.38
N SER A 63 -2.06 -6.03 -12.32
CA SER A 63 -2.28 -6.86 -11.13
C SER A 63 -3.42 -6.31 -10.27
N ARG A 64 -4.32 -7.19 -9.83
CA ARG A 64 -5.38 -6.85 -8.87
C ARG A 64 -4.81 -6.42 -7.53
N ASP A 65 -3.72 -7.04 -7.09
CA ASP A 65 -3.16 -6.83 -5.76
C ASP A 65 -2.43 -5.48 -5.65
N GLU A 66 -1.81 -5.03 -6.74
CA GLU A 66 -1.22 -3.68 -6.84
C GLU A 66 -2.31 -2.61 -6.72
N LEU A 67 -3.40 -2.76 -7.48
CA LEU A 67 -4.56 -1.86 -7.40
C LEU A 67 -5.23 -1.91 -6.01
N ALA A 68 -5.38 -3.09 -5.43
CA ALA A 68 -5.96 -3.25 -4.10
C ALA A 68 -5.11 -2.55 -3.02
N SER A 69 -3.79 -2.67 -3.12
CA SER A 69 -2.85 -2.03 -2.20
C SER A 69 -2.91 -0.50 -2.31
N ALA A 70 -2.88 0.03 -3.54
CA ALA A 70 -3.02 1.47 -3.78
C ALA A 70 -4.37 2.01 -3.28
N GLY A 71 -5.46 1.29 -3.53
CA GLY A 71 -6.80 1.64 -3.06
C GLY A 71 -6.95 1.61 -1.54
N ALA A 72 -6.37 0.61 -0.87
CA ALA A 72 -6.37 0.51 0.59
C ALA A 72 -5.59 1.66 1.25
N LEU A 73 -4.41 2.00 0.71
CA LEU A 73 -3.63 3.14 1.17
C LEU A 73 -4.41 4.46 1.01
N ALA A 74 -5.08 4.64 -0.13
CA ALA A 74 -5.91 5.82 -0.38
C ALA A 74 -7.10 5.93 0.58
N LEU A 75 -7.72 4.80 0.95
CA LEU A 75 -8.81 4.78 1.93
C LEU A 75 -8.32 5.24 3.32
N VAL A 76 -7.16 4.76 3.77
CA VAL A 76 -6.56 5.19 5.05
C VAL A 76 -6.25 6.68 5.05
N LEU A 77 -5.67 7.19 3.95
CA LEU A 77 -5.40 8.62 3.81
C LEU A 77 -6.69 9.45 3.76
N ALA A 78 -7.75 8.93 3.11
CA ALA A 78 -9.05 9.57 3.09
C ALA A 78 -9.69 9.60 4.48
N ALA A 79 -9.62 8.52 5.24
CA ALA A 79 -10.15 8.47 6.61
C ALA A 79 -9.45 9.48 7.53
N ARG A 80 -8.13 9.67 7.36
CA ARG A 80 -7.35 10.66 8.11
C ARG A 80 -7.66 12.11 7.74
N ALA A 81 -7.98 12.37 6.47
CA ALA A 81 -8.23 13.71 5.94
C ALA A 81 -9.72 14.09 5.89
N TYR A 82 -10.61 13.20 6.36
CA TYR A 82 -12.04 13.40 6.30
C TYR A 82 -12.50 14.37 7.40
N ASP A 83 -13.24 15.39 6.99
CA ASP A 83 -13.89 16.32 7.91
C ASP A 83 -15.43 16.18 7.81
N PRO A 84 -16.10 15.72 8.89
CA PRO A 84 -17.56 15.58 8.90
C PRO A 84 -18.31 16.91 8.77
N SER A 85 -17.66 18.07 8.96
CA SER A 85 -18.27 19.39 8.79
C SER A 85 -18.70 19.69 7.34
N THR A 86 -18.13 18.95 6.37
CA THR A 86 -18.35 19.15 4.93
C THR A 86 -19.73 18.67 4.46
N ASN A 87 -20.50 17.98 5.31
CA ASN A 87 -21.82 17.41 5.00
C ASN A 87 -21.83 16.47 3.77
N VAL A 88 -20.69 15.85 3.47
CA VAL A 88 -20.53 14.84 2.42
C VAL A 88 -20.31 13.49 3.10
N PRO A 89 -21.08 12.43 2.76
CA PRO A 89 -20.89 11.13 3.38
C PRO A 89 -19.49 10.57 3.06
N PHE A 90 -18.85 9.98 4.06
CA PHE A 90 -17.49 9.43 3.93
C PHE A 90 -17.34 8.48 2.73
N ALA A 91 -18.31 7.59 2.49
CA ALA A 91 -18.32 6.68 1.34
C ALA A 91 -18.14 7.42 0.00
N ARG A 92 -18.79 8.58 -0.19
CA ARG A 92 -18.68 9.38 -1.41
C ARG A 92 -17.31 10.03 -1.53
N TYR A 93 -16.80 10.58 -0.43
CA TYR A 93 -15.47 11.16 -0.35
C TYR A 93 -14.37 10.12 -0.63
N ALA A 94 -14.42 8.97 0.05
CA ALA A 94 -13.51 7.86 -0.10
C ALA A 94 -13.52 7.30 -1.53
N THR A 95 -14.69 7.13 -2.15
CA THR A 95 -14.79 6.65 -3.54
C THR A 95 -14.01 7.55 -4.51
N LEU A 96 -14.11 8.87 -4.36
CA LEU A 96 -13.39 9.79 -5.22
C LEU A 96 -11.87 9.70 -5.02
N ARG A 97 -11.41 9.57 -3.76
CA ARG A 97 -9.98 9.43 -3.42
C ARG A 97 -9.39 8.10 -3.89
N ILE A 98 -10.13 7.00 -3.71
CA ILE A 98 -9.74 5.66 -4.19
C ILE A 98 -9.64 5.65 -5.71
N LYS A 99 -10.63 6.17 -6.44
CA LYS A 99 -10.58 6.24 -7.91
C LYS A 99 -9.38 7.03 -8.41
N GLY A 100 -9.04 8.15 -7.75
CA GLY A 100 -7.84 8.92 -8.06
C GLY A 100 -6.56 8.09 -7.91
N ALA A 101 -6.39 7.42 -6.77
CA ALA A 101 -5.21 6.59 -6.51
C ALA A 101 -5.08 5.41 -7.48
N LEU A 102 -6.18 4.74 -7.81
CA LEU A 102 -6.17 3.64 -8.78
C LEU A 102 -5.78 4.12 -10.18
N LEU A 103 -6.25 5.30 -10.59
CA LEU A 103 -5.89 5.88 -11.89
C LEU A 103 -4.41 6.32 -11.93
N ASP A 104 -3.88 6.84 -10.83
CA ASP A 104 -2.46 7.20 -10.72
C ASP A 104 -1.57 5.95 -10.71
N GLU A 105 -1.96 4.88 -10.02
CA GLU A 105 -1.26 3.60 -10.05
C GLU A 105 -1.22 3.03 -11.48
N LEU A 106 -2.37 3.03 -12.17
CA LEU A 106 -2.43 2.65 -13.58
C LEU A 106 -1.48 3.46 -14.46
N ARG A 107 -1.44 4.79 -14.27
CA ARG A 107 -0.53 5.68 -15.03
C ARG A 107 0.94 5.34 -14.77
N SER A 108 1.30 5.04 -13.52
CA SER A 108 2.64 4.61 -13.14
C SER A 108 3.08 3.35 -13.90
N MET A 109 2.14 2.42 -14.11
CA MET A 109 2.35 1.20 -14.90
C MET A 109 2.32 1.42 -16.42
N ASP A 110 2.25 2.67 -16.89
CA ASP A 110 2.32 3.07 -18.30
C ASP A 110 1.19 2.49 -19.20
N TRP A 111 0.00 2.25 -18.63
CA TRP A 111 -1.15 1.70 -19.40
C TRP A 111 -1.56 2.58 -20.60
N ALA A 112 -1.37 3.89 -20.47
CA ALA A 112 -1.79 4.89 -21.45
C ALA A 112 -0.91 4.89 -22.72
N SER A 113 0.35 4.46 -22.60
CA SER A 113 1.32 4.39 -23.70
C SER A 113 0.92 3.40 -24.82
N ARG A 114 0.11 2.38 -24.52
CA ARG A 114 -0.33 1.37 -25.51
C ARG A 114 -1.85 1.25 -25.67
N GLY A 115 -2.64 1.43 -24.61
CA GLY A 115 -4.09 1.21 -24.64
C GLY A 115 -4.94 2.42 -25.10
N ALA A 116 -4.50 3.66 -24.82
CA ALA A 116 -5.26 4.87 -25.14
C ALA A 116 -5.32 5.16 -26.65
N ARG A 117 -4.27 4.79 -27.40
CA ARG A 117 -4.18 4.95 -28.86
C ARG A 117 -5.21 4.12 -29.65
N ARG A 118 -5.84 3.11 -29.03
CA ARG A 118 -6.77 2.18 -29.71
C ARG A 118 -8.25 2.58 -29.59
N ARG A 119 -8.59 3.64 -28.83
CA ARG A 119 -9.97 4.14 -28.68
C ARG A 119 -10.21 5.55 -29.25
N SER A 120 -9.21 6.15 -29.88
CA SER A 120 -9.34 7.43 -30.60
C SER A 120 -9.55 7.24 -32.11
N ARG A 121 -10.12 6.12 -32.55
CA ARG A 121 -10.52 5.88 -33.94
C ARG A 121 -11.95 5.36 -34.00
#